data_AF-A0A268REI7-F1
#
_entry.id   AF-A0A268REI7-F1
#
_cell.length_a   1.000
_cell.length_b   1.000
_cell.length_c   1.000
_cell.angle_alpha   90.00
_cell.angle_beta   90.00
_cell.angle_gamma   90.00
#
_symmetry.space_group_name_H-M   'P 1'
#
loop_
_entity.id
_entity.type
_entity.pdbx_description
1 polymer ?
#
loop_
_entity_poly.entity_id
_entity_poly.type
_entity_poly.pdbx_seq_one_letter_code
_entity_poly.pdbx_strand_id
1 'polypeptide(L)'
;MCSIKNEIKKRILVLDGAMGTMIQAADLTPDDFGGEEYEGCNEYLTLTAPKTIEAIHEAYLEAGSDIISTNTFGATSLVLDEYD
;
A
#
# COMPACT_ATOMS: atom_id res chain seq x y z
N MET A 1 -25.01 7.78 -2.33
CA MET A 1 -23.54 7.82 -2.31
C MET A 1 -23.08 9.26 -2.19
N CYS A 2 -22.30 9.62 -1.16
CA CYS A 2 -21.58 10.90 -1.17
C CYS A 2 -20.43 10.82 -2.18
N SER A 3 -20.34 11.79 -3.10
CA SER A 3 -19.22 11.87 -4.04
C SER A 3 -18.04 12.60 -3.40
N ILE A 4 -16.81 12.20 -3.72
CA ILE A 4 -15.60 12.93 -3.32
C ILE A 4 -15.67 14.43 -3.67
N LYS A 5 -16.31 14.78 -4.80
CA LYS A 5 -16.54 16.17 -5.23
C LYS A 5 -17.40 16.97 -4.25
N ASN A 6 -18.30 16.30 -3.51
CA ASN A 6 -19.15 16.94 -2.51
C ASN A 6 -18.43 17.05 -1.17
N GLU A 7 -17.60 16.07 -0.80
CA GLU A 7 -16.89 16.06 0.48
C GLU A 7 -15.77 17.11 0.54
N ILE A 8 -15.00 17.26 -0.55
CA ILE A 8 -13.93 18.28 -0.65
C ILE A 8 -14.47 19.72 -0.49
N LYS A 9 -15.75 19.97 -0.79
CA LYS A 9 -16.38 21.29 -0.58
C LYS A 9 -16.74 21.57 0.87
N LYS A 10 -16.86 20.53 1.72
CA LYS A 10 -17.33 20.64 3.11
C LYS A 10 -16.18 20.67 4.11
N ARG A 11 -15.12 19.91 3.83
CA ARG A 11 -13.96 19.75 4.72
C ARG A 11 -12.71 19.39 3.93
N ILE A 12 -11.55 19.55 4.57
CA ILE A 12 -10.28 19.01 4.08
C ILE A 12 -10.35 17.49 4.20
N LEU A 13 -9.92 16.78 3.16
CA LEU A 13 -9.73 15.33 3.18
C LEU A 13 -8.25 15.03 3.32
N VAL A 14 -7.93 14.04 4.15
CA VAL A 14 -6.55 13.60 4.41
C VAL A 14 -6.27 12.34 3.60
N LEU A 15 -5.21 12.37 2.78
CA LEU A 15 -4.66 11.17 2.12
C LEU A 15 -3.76 10.41 3.11
N ASP A 16 -3.60 9.11 2.91
CA ASP A 16 -2.66 8.28 3.64
C ASP A 16 -1.19 8.70 3.46
N GLY A 17 -0.33 8.09 4.27
CA GLY A 17 1.11 8.33 4.25
C GLY A 17 1.87 7.35 3.35
N ALA A 18 3.19 7.26 3.58
CA ALA A 18 4.06 6.39 2.80
C ALA A 18 3.82 4.91 3.12
N MET A 19 3.42 4.13 2.09
CA MET A 19 3.32 2.66 2.16
C MET A 19 4.69 2.02 2.39
N GLY A 20 5.70 2.41 1.60
CA GLY A 20 7.04 1.80 1.68
C GLY A 20 7.71 1.93 3.05
N THR A 21 7.53 3.05 3.76
CA THR A 21 8.07 3.23 5.12
C THR A 21 7.40 2.29 6.13
N MET A 22 6.09 2.04 5.98
CA MET A 22 5.37 1.10 6.84
C MET A 22 5.76 -0.36 6.53
N ILE A 23 5.97 -0.70 5.26
CA ILE A 23 6.49 -2.01 4.84
C ILE A 23 7.89 -2.25 5.42
N GLN A 24 8.79 -1.27 5.35
CA GLN A 24 10.13 -1.36 5.93
C GLN A 24 10.11 -1.56 7.45
N ALA A 25 9.08 -1.08 8.14
CA ALA A 25 8.89 -1.25 9.58
C ALA A 25 8.18 -2.55 9.96
N ALA A 26 7.72 -3.35 8.99
CA ALA A 26 6.92 -4.56 9.23
C ALA A 26 7.77 -5.84 9.42
N ASP A 27 9.09 -5.71 9.56
CA ASP A 27 10.04 -6.82 9.80
C ASP A 27 9.86 -8.01 8.82
N LEU A 28 9.57 -7.72 7.55
CA LEU A 28 9.34 -8.72 6.52
C LEU A 28 10.63 -9.43 6.10
N THR A 29 10.48 -10.68 5.70
CA THR A 29 11.55 -11.54 5.18
C THR A 29 11.35 -11.80 3.69
N PRO A 30 12.37 -12.28 2.96
CA PRO A 30 12.22 -12.65 1.55
C PRO A 30 11.06 -13.61 1.27
N ASP A 31 10.77 -14.53 2.19
CA ASP A 31 9.65 -15.48 2.07
C ASP A 31 8.29 -14.77 2.02
N ASP A 32 8.13 -13.63 2.71
CA ASP A 32 6.91 -12.83 2.68
C ASP A 32 6.69 -12.16 1.32
N PHE A 33 7.77 -11.86 0.58
CA PHE A 33 7.72 -11.38 -0.80
C PHE A 33 7.50 -12.52 -1.81
N GLY A 34 7.51 -13.78 -1.38
CA GLY A 34 7.40 -14.95 -2.26
C GLY A 34 8.74 -15.58 -2.66
N GLY A 35 9.86 -15.11 -2.11
CA GLY A 35 11.21 -15.61 -2.36
C GLY A 35 12.26 -14.49 -2.48
N GLU A 36 13.55 -14.85 -2.42
CA GLU A 36 14.67 -13.90 -2.57
C GLU A 36 14.64 -13.12 -3.89
N GLU A 37 14.12 -13.72 -4.96
CA GLU A 37 14.01 -13.07 -6.28
C GLU A 37 12.97 -11.93 -6.32
N TYR A 38 12.01 -11.93 -5.39
CA TYR A 38 10.94 -10.94 -5.30
C TYR A 38 11.16 -9.94 -4.16
N GLU A 39 12.24 -10.07 -3.39
CA GLU A 39 12.54 -9.17 -2.28
C GLU A 39 12.65 -7.72 -2.78
N GLY A 40 11.84 -6.83 -2.19
CA GLY A 40 11.75 -5.43 -2.61
C GLY A 40 10.59 -5.12 -3.58
N CYS A 41 9.93 -6.13 -4.16
CA CYS A 41 8.70 -5.96 -4.93
C CYS A 41 7.50 -5.75 -4.00
N ASN A 42 7.37 -4.53 -3.46
CA ASN A 42 6.33 -4.17 -2.48
C ASN A 42 4.92 -4.47 -2.99
N GLU A 43 4.66 -4.27 -4.28
CA GLU A 43 3.37 -4.53 -4.90
C GLU A 43 2.94 -6.00 -4.77
N TYR A 44 3.90 -6.92 -4.81
CA TYR A 44 3.63 -8.36 -4.74
C TYR A 44 3.15 -8.81 -3.36
N LEU A 45 3.49 -8.06 -2.30
CA LEU A 45 2.95 -8.25 -0.95
C LEU A 45 1.42 -8.17 -0.90
N THR A 46 0.78 -7.52 -1.88
CA THR A 46 -0.68 -7.54 -2.01
C THR A 46 -1.23 -8.96 -2.25
N LEU A 47 -0.44 -9.85 -2.84
CA LEU A 47 -0.78 -11.25 -3.10
C LEU A 47 -0.17 -12.20 -2.06
N THR A 48 1.09 -12.00 -1.70
CA THR A 48 1.85 -12.93 -0.84
C THR A 48 1.64 -12.65 0.65
N ALA A 49 1.50 -11.39 1.05
CA ALA A 49 1.30 -10.95 2.43
C ALA A 49 0.12 -9.95 2.59
N PRO A 50 -1.10 -10.29 2.10
CA PRO A 50 -2.22 -9.35 2.04
C PRO A 50 -2.63 -8.79 3.41
N LYS A 51 -2.40 -9.56 4.48
CA LYS A 51 -2.70 -9.14 5.86
C LYS A 51 -1.79 -8.02 6.36
N THR A 52 -0.53 -7.99 5.91
CA THR A 52 0.38 -6.90 6.23
C THR A 52 -0.08 -5.61 5.54
N ILE A 53 -0.43 -5.68 4.26
CA ILE A 53 -0.93 -4.52 3.50
C ILE A 53 -2.26 -4.01 4.06
N GLU A 54 -3.18 -4.91 4.40
CA GLU A 54 -4.46 -4.57 5.07
C GLU A 54 -4.21 -3.83 6.39
N ALA A 55 -3.34 -4.36 7.26
CA ALA A 55 -3.00 -3.72 8.53
C ALA A 55 -2.37 -2.32 8.37
N ILE A 56 -1.56 -2.09 7.33
CA ILE A 56 -1.00 -0.77 7.05
C ILE A 56 -2.09 0.22 6.63
N HIS A 57 -3.03 -0.19 5.78
CA HIS A 57 -4.17 0.66 5.43
C HIS A 57 -5.06 0.95 6.64
N GLU A 58 -5.33 -0.05 7.47
CA GLU A 58 -6.07 0.12 8.72
C GLU A 58 -5.39 1.13 9.65
N ALA A 59 -4.06 1.05 9.81
CA ALA A 59 -3.32 2.00 10.63
C ALA A 59 -3.47 3.46 10.14
N TYR A 60 -3.47 3.70 8.82
CA TYR A 60 -3.73 5.04 8.28
C TYR A 60 -5.18 5.49 8.47
N LEU A 61 -6.15 4.60 8.30
CA LEU A 61 -7.56 4.91 8.56
C LEU A 61 -7.80 5.24 10.05
N GLU A 62 -7.20 4.47 10.96
CA GLU A 62 -7.26 4.72 12.41
C GLU A 62 -6.58 6.04 12.80
N ALA A 63 -5.50 6.43 12.10
CA ALA A 63 -4.85 7.71 12.26
C ALA A 63 -5.67 8.90 11.70
N GLY A 64 -6.76 8.63 10.98
CA GLY A 64 -7.71 9.63 10.49
C GLY A 64 -7.59 9.97 9.01
N SER A 65 -6.91 9.14 8.20
CA SER A 65 -6.95 9.28 6.74
C SER A 65 -8.37 9.04 6.21
N ASP A 66 -8.82 9.91 5.30
CA ASP A 66 -10.10 9.78 4.60
C ASP A 66 -9.97 9.03 3.27
N ILE A 67 -8.77 9.00 2.71
CA ILE A 67 -8.45 8.40 1.41
C ILE A 67 -7.19 7.57 1.60
N ILE A 68 -7.21 6.34 1.06
CA ILE A 68 -6.05 5.45 1.00
C ILE A 68 -5.63 5.25 -0.46
N SER A 69 -4.34 5.08 -0.66
CA SER A 69 -3.73 4.77 -1.95
C SER A 69 -3.56 3.26 -2.07
N THR A 70 -3.76 2.68 -3.25
CA THR A 70 -3.48 1.25 -3.45
C THR A 70 -1.98 0.97 -3.40
N ASN A 71 -1.58 -0.22 -2.93
CA ASN A 71 -0.19 -0.70 -2.97
C ASN A 71 0.22 -1.11 -4.40
N THR A 72 0.22 -0.15 -5.33
CA THR A 72 0.35 -0.39 -6.77
C THR A 72 1.21 0.67 -7.46
N PHE A 73 2.19 1.26 -6.77
CA PHE A 73 3.01 2.32 -7.35
C PHE A 73 3.84 1.81 -8.54
N GLY A 74 4.50 0.67 -8.35
CA GLY A 74 5.26 -0.08 -9.34
C GLY A 74 4.47 -1.17 -10.07
N ALA A 75 3.13 -1.23 -9.94
CA ALA A 75 2.33 -2.31 -10.52
C ALA A 75 2.08 -2.10 -12.04
N THR A 76 3.18 -1.98 -12.79
CA THR A 76 3.20 -1.83 -14.24
C THR A 76 4.15 -2.87 -14.81
N SER A 77 3.87 -3.38 -16.02
CA SER A 77 4.71 -4.42 -16.63
C SER A 77 6.20 -4.05 -16.65
N LEU A 78 6.53 -2.80 -17.02
CA LEU A 78 7.92 -2.34 -17.08
C LEU A 78 8.69 -2.43 -15.75
N VAL A 79 8.01 -2.23 -14.62
CA VAL A 79 8.64 -2.29 -13.29
C VAL A 79 8.62 -3.72 -12.76
N LEU A 80 7.54 -4.47 -13.02
CA LEU A 80 7.43 -5.86 -12.59
C LEU A 80 8.39 -6.79 -13.35
N ASP A 81 8.76 -6.45 -14.58
CA ASP A 81 9.77 -7.16 -15.38
C ASP A 81 11.17 -7.16 -14.73
N GLU A 82 11.43 -6.33 -13.69
CA GLU A 82 12.68 -6.36 -12.92
C GLU A 82 12.77 -7.58 -11.97
N TYR A 83 11.67 -8.29 -11.75
CA TYR A 83 11.53 -9.40 -10.82
C TYR A 83 11.09 -10.72 -11.50
N ASP A 84 11.18 -10.79 -12.84
CA ASP A 84 10.72 -11.91 -13.69
C ASP A 84 11.89 -12.73 -14.30
#